data_AF-A0A2D8FT19-F1
#
_entry.id   AF-A0A2D8FT19-F1
#
_cell.length_a   1.000
_cell.length_b   1.000
_cell.length_c   1.000
_cell.angle_alpha   90.00
_cell.angle_beta   90.00
_cell.angle_gamma   90.00
#
_symmetry.space_group_name_H-M   'P 1'
#
loop_
_entity.id
_entity.type
_entity.pdbx_description
1 polymer ?
#
loop_
_entity_poly.entity_id
_entity_poly.type
_entity_poly.pdbx_seq_one_letter_code
_entity_poly.pdbx_strand_id
1 'polypeptide(L)'
;MRWALPLVVLVGLVAALLTWTRLGPAAPPATDVPIVVYLLDNGFHSDLALPRAALERRGGALGRAVETLAPGDWILVGWGDARFYVDQSPISDRLPDGARAFFRPGNPSVVMLDP
;
A
#
# COMPACT_ATOMS: atom_id res chain seq x y z
N MET A 1 40.59 -2.10 3.39
CA MET A 1 40.33 -0.64 3.42
C MET A 1 40.12 -0.02 2.03
N ARG A 2 40.94 -0.32 1.01
CA ARG A 2 40.82 0.29 -0.35
C ARG A 2 39.46 0.18 -1.05
N TRP A 3 38.66 -0.83 -0.73
CA TRP A 3 37.30 -1.03 -1.27
C TRP A 3 36.18 -0.49 -0.39
N ALA A 4 36.49 -0.03 0.83
CA ALA A 4 35.46 0.40 1.78
C ALA A 4 34.73 1.66 1.29
N LEU A 5 35.49 2.65 0.80
CA LEU A 5 34.92 3.90 0.29
C LEU A 5 33.99 3.68 -0.93
N PRO A 6 34.41 3.00 -2.03
CA PRO A 6 33.52 2.78 -3.16
C PRO A 6 32.30 1.93 -2.81
N LEU A 7 32.43 0.96 -1.89
CA LEU A 7 31.29 0.18 -1.42
C LEU A 7 30.27 1.03 -0.65
N VAL A 8 30.74 1.89 0.26
CA VAL A 8 29.86 2.81 1.01
C VAL A 8 29.15 3.77 0.07
N VAL A 9 29.86 4.31 -0.93
CA VAL A 9 29.26 5.19 -1.95
C VAL A 9 28.18 4.45 -2.74
N LEU A 10 28.44 3.22 -3.17
CA LEU A 10 27.48 2.41 -3.91
C LEU A 10 26.22 2.13 -3.08
N VAL A 11 26.39 1.72 -1.81
CA VAL A 11 25.26 1.47 -0.90
C VAL A 11 24.45 2.74 -0.68
N GLY A 12 25.10 3.89 -0.48
CA GLY A 12 24.43 5.17 -0.34
C GLY A 12 23.65 5.59 -1.59
N LEU A 13 24.22 5.36 -2.77
CA LEU A 13 23.55 5.62 -4.06
C LEU A 13 22.32 4.74 -4.26
N VAL A 14 22.44 3.44 -3.96
CA VAL A 14 21.33 2.49 -4.04
C VAL A 14 20.23 2.89 -3.05
N ALA A 15 20.58 3.21 -1.80
CA ALA A 15 19.62 3.67 -0.81
C ALA A 15 18.92 4.95 -1.27
N ALA A 16 19.66 5.95 -1.76
CA ALA A 16 19.10 7.20 -2.25
C ALA A 16 18.14 7.00 -3.42
N LEU A 17 18.45 6.08 -4.35
CA LEU A 17 17.58 5.72 -5.46
C LEU A 17 16.32 4.97 -5.00
N LEU A 18 16.46 4.02 -4.07
CA LEU A 18 15.35 3.25 -3.52
C LEU A 18 14.38 4.11 -2.69
N THR A 19 14.89 5.15 -2.02
CA THR A 19 14.08 6.09 -1.23
C THR A 19 13.73 7.37 -1.98
N TRP A 20 14.08 7.47 -3.27
CA TRP A 20 13.80 8.67 -4.06
C TRP A 20 12.29 8.80 -4.28
N THR A 21 11.68 9.80 -3.66
CA THR A 21 10.28 10.15 -3.90
C THR A 21 10.20 11.44 -4.72
N ARG A 22 9.23 11.52 -5.63
CA ARG A 22 8.84 12.77 -6.28
C ARG A 22 7.48 13.17 -5.74
N LEU A 23 7.31 14.46 -5.47
CA LEU A 23 5.96 14.98 -5.22
C LEU A 23 5.09 14.67 -6.42
N GLY A 24 3.97 13.99 -6.16
CA GLY A 24 2.93 13.80 -7.16
C GLY A 24 2.24 15.13 -7.49
N PRO A 25 1.38 15.15 -8.53
CA PRO A 25 0.50 16.28 -8.77
C PRO A 25 -0.33 16.59 -7.52
N ALA A 26 -0.64 17.87 -7.32
CA ALA A 26 -1.51 18.27 -6.23
C ALA A 26 -2.86 17.56 -6.35
N ALA A 27 -3.40 17.11 -5.22
CA ALA A 27 -4.74 16.56 -5.20
C ALA A 27 -5.75 17.65 -5.61
N PRO A 28 -6.81 17.29 -6.36
CA PRO A 28 -7.90 18.22 -6.62
C PRO A 28 -8.51 18.71 -5.28
N PRO A 29 -9.01 19.95 -5.23
CA PRO A 29 -9.64 20.48 -4.03
C PRO A 29 -10.82 19.60 -3.62
N ALA A 30 -10.89 19.26 -2.33
CA ALA A 30 -11.99 18.49 -1.78
C ALA A 30 -13.29 19.33 -1.84
N THR A 31 -14.32 18.80 -2.49
CA THR A 31 -15.67 19.40 -2.51
C THR A 31 -16.59 18.86 -1.42
N ASP A 32 -16.19 17.76 -0.79
CA ASP A 32 -17.02 16.98 0.10
C ASP A 32 -16.66 17.23 1.57
N VAL A 33 -17.55 16.80 2.47
CA VAL A 33 -17.31 16.85 3.92
C VAL A 33 -16.05 16.02 4.24
N PRO A 34 -15.06 16.59 4.95
CA PRO A 34 -13.83 15.86 5.28
C PRO A 34 -14.13 14.66 6.19
N ILE A 35 -13.41 13.56 5.95
CA ILE A 35 -13.42 12.38 6.81
C ILE A 35 -12.03 12.18 7.41
N VAL A 36 -11.98 11.58 8.60
CA VAL A 36 -10.72 11.18 9.21
C VAL A 36 -10.29 9.84 8.61
N VAL A 37 -9.03 9.78 8.17
CA VAL A 37 -8.37 8.57 7.67
C VAL A 37 -7.12 8.36 8.49
N TYR A 38 -6.90 7.13 8.97
CA TYR A 38 -5.65 6.76 9.62
C TYR A 38 -4.76 6.01 8.65
N LEU A 39 -3.46 6.28 8.71
CA LEU A 39 -2.43 5.47 8.07
C LEU A 39 -1.87 4.53 9.15
N LEU A 40 -2.07 3.23 8.97
CA LEU A 40 -1.50 2.19 9.81
C LEU A 40 -0.26 1.66 9.09
N ASP A 41 0.90 1.78 9.71
CA ASP A 41 2.17 1.32 9.15
C ASP A 41 2.89 0.44 10.18
N ASN A 42 3.29 -0.77 9.77
CA ASN A 42 4.06 -1.70 10.59
C ASN A 42 5.53 -1.83 10.14
N GLY A 43 5.97 -0.97 9.22
CA GLY A 43 7.31 -0.96 8.63
C GLY A 43 7.49 -1.94 7.46
N PHE A 44 6.48 -2.75 7.16
CA PHE A 44 6.48 -3.71 6.06
C PHE A 44 5.26 -3.56 5.14
N HIS A 45 4.11 -3.29 5.72
CA HIS A 45 2.82 -3.09 5.07
C HIS A 45 2.15 -1.85 5.65
N SER A 46 1.38 -1.16 4.81
CA SER A 46 0.62 0.00 5.23
C SER A 46 -0.83 -0.10 4.74
N ASP A 47 -1.76 0.18 5.65
CA ASP A 47 -3.19 0.21 5.38
C ASP A 47 -3.76 1.59 5.66
N LEU A 48 -4.78 1.97 4.90
CA LEU A 48 -5.63 3.10 5.22
C LEU A 48 -6.83 2.61 6.02
N ALA A 49 -6.99 3.07 7.26
CA ALA A 49 -8.23 2.85 8.00
C ALA A 49 -9.24 3.94 7.64
N LEU A 50 -10.32 3.54 6.99
CA LEU A 50 -11.41 4.39 6.52
C LEU A 50 -12.68 4.13 7.33
N PRO A 51 -13.48 5.16 7.69
CA PRO A 51 -14.75 4.93 8.36
C PRO A 51 -15.71 4.19 7.41
N ARG A 52 -16.25 3.04 7.83
CA ARG A 52 -17.20 2.24 7.05
C ARG A 52 -18.36 3.09 6.53
N ALA A 53 -18.97 3.87 7.44
CA ALA A 53 -20.11 4.72 7.11
C ALA A 53 -19.80 5.75 6.01
N ALA A 54 -18.54 6.20 5.88
CA ALA A 54 -18.15 7.09 4.80
C ALA A 54 -18.13 6.38 3.44
N LEU A 55 -17.64 5.13 3.41
CA LEU A 55 -17.59 4.30 2.20
C LEU A 55 -19.00 3.91 1.74
N GLU A 56 -19.85 3.51 2.66
CA GLU A 56 -21.25 3.16 2.38
C GLU A 56 -22.04 4.37 1.87
N ARG A 57 -21.92 5.54 2.54
CA ARG A 57 -22.57 6.78 2.07
C ARG A 57 -22.10 7.22 0.68
N ARG A 58 -20.81 7.03 0.37
CA ARG A 58 -20.27 7.37 -0.96
C ARG A 58 -20.81 6.45 -2.05
N GLY A 59 -21.11 5.20 -1.70
CA GLY A 59 -21.66 4.18 -2.60
C GLY A 59 -20.66 3.72 -3.66
N GLY A 60 -21.18 3.35 -4.83
CA GLY A 60 -20.37 2.87 -5.95
C GLY A 60 -19.86 1.44 -5.77
N ALA A 61 -18.75 1.08 -6.43
CA ALA A 61 -18.18 -0.26 -6.32
C ALA A 61 -17.61 -0.54 -4.92
N LEU A 62 -16.96 0.45 -4.31
CA LEU A 62 -16.35 0.32 -3.00
C LEU A 62 -17.40 0.19 -1.88
N GLY A 63 -18.44 1.04 -1.88
CA GLY A 63 -19.54 0.90 -0.93
C GLY A 63 -20.23 -0.47 -1.00
N ARG A 64 -20.54 -0.95 -2.21
CA ARG A 64 -21.11 -2.29 -2.40
C ARG A 64 -20.20 -3.43 -1.95
N ALA A 65 -18.88 -3.29 -2.11
CA ALA A 65 -17.94 -4.28 -1.60
C ALA A 65 -17.96 -4.32 -0.07
N VAL A 66 -17.98 -3.15 0.58
CA VAL A 66 -18.04 -3.01 2.03
C VAL A 66 -19.29 -3.62 2.65
N GLU A 67 -20.44 -3.52 1.98
CA GLU A 67 -21.71 -4.14 2.39
C GLU A 67 -21.63 -5.68 2.52
N THR A 68 -20.68 -6.32 1.82
CA THR A 68 -20.50 -7.79 1.87
C THR A 68 -19.51 -8.27 2.94
N LEU A 69 -18.82 -7.35 3.61
CA LEU A 69 -17.83 -7.66 4.63
C LEU A 69 -18.49 -7.91 6.00
N ALA A 70 -17.76 -8.57 6.90
CA ALA A 70 -18.18 -8.72 8.29
C ALA A 70 -18.40 -7.35 8.97
N PRO A 71 -19.20 -7.26 10.06
CA PRO A 71 -19.45 -5.99 10.75
C PRO A 71 -18.18 -5.35 11.34
N GLY A 72 -18.13 -4.01 11.37
CA GLY A 72 -17.04 -3.22 11.95
C GLY A 72 -17.17 -1.72 11.62
N ASP A 73 -16.65 -0.81 12.44
CA ASP A 73 -16.78 0.64 12.19
C ASP A 73 -15.74 1.16 11.18
N TRP A 74 -14.66 0.41 10.99
CA TRP A 74 -13.51 0.77 10.16
C TRP A 74 -13.33 -0.27 9.07
N ILE A 75 -12.82 0.17 7.92
CA ILE A 75 -12.36 -0.70 6.85
C ILE A 75 -10.89 -0.40 6.63
N LEU A 76 -10.04 -1.40 6.77
CA LEU A 76 -8.65 -1.31 6.35
C LEU A 76 -8.58 -1.53 4.85
N VAL A 77 -7.94 -0.60 4.16
CA VAL A 77 -7.75 -0.62 2.72
C VAL A 77 -6.27 -0.71 2.41
N GLY A 78 -5.87 -1.87 1.91
CA GLY A 78 -4.55 -2.13 1.36
C GLY A 78 -4.59 -2.19 -0.16
N TRP A 79 -3.45 -1.91 -0.80
CA TRP A 79 -3.26 -2.18 -2.23
C TRP A 79 -1.94 -2.91 -2.47
N GLY A 80 -1.88 -3.75 -3.49
CA GLY A 80 -0.66 -4.50 -3.79
C GLY A 80 -0.91 -5.75 -4.60
N ASP A 81 0.07 -6.65 -4.62
CA ASP A 81 -0.05 -7.90 -5.36
C ASP A 81 -1.09 -8.84 -4.73
N ALA A 82 -1.98 -9.43 -5.54
CA ALA A 82 -3.03 -10.31 -5.03
C ALA A 82 -2.50 -11.51 -4.23
N ARG A 83 -1.37 -12.11 -4.65
CA ARG A 83 -0.77 -13.20 -3.89
C ARG A 83 -0.31 -12.72 -2.52
N PHE A 84 0.12 -11.46 -2.40
CA PHE A 84 0.62 -10.91 -1.15
C PHE A 84 -0.42 -11.03 -0.03
N TYR A 85 -1.68 -10.71 -0.33
CA TYR A 85 -2.76 -10.72 0.66
C TYR A 85 -3.27 -12.11 1.06
N VAL A 86 -3.11 -13.13 0.22
CA VAL A 86 -3.73 -14.46 0.44
C VAL A 86 -2.73 -15.54 0.82
N ASP A 87 -1.46 -15.39 0.47
CA ASP A 87 -0.45 -16.44 0.66
C ASP A 87 0.21 -16.30 2.04
N GLN A 88 0.11 -17.37 2.83
CA GLN A 88 0.60 -17.43 4.22
C GLN A 88 1.99 -18.06 4.35
N SER A 89 2.70 -18.24 3.23
CA SER A 89 4.08 -18.74 3.24
C SER A 89 5.03 -17.78 3.98
N PRO A 90 6.13 -18.28 4.58
CA PRO A 90 7.12 -17.46 5.26
C PRO A 90 7.63 -16.31 4.38
N ILE A 91 7.86 -15.13 4.95
CA ILE A 91 8.22 -13.93 4.18
C ILE A 91 9.53 -14.08 3.38
N SER A 92 10.44 -14.95 3.84
CA SER A 92 11.67 -15.30 3.11
C SER A 92 11.39 -15.81 1.70
N ASP A 93 10.27 -16.52 1.52
CA ASP A 93 9.90 -17.17 0.27
C ASP A 93 9.19 -16.20 -0.67
N ARG A 94 8.86 -15.00 -0.16
CA ARG A 94 8.05 -13.97 -0.82
C ARG A 94 8.86 -12.80 -1.36
N LEU A 95 10.18 -12.79 -1.16
CA LEU A 95 11.07 -11.80 -1.77
C LEU A 95 10.93 -11.72 -3.31
N PRO A 96 10.73 -12.82 -4.05
CA PRO A 96 10.43 -12.76 -5.48
C PRO A 96 9.11 -12.06 -5.82
N ASP A 97 8.09 -12.15 -4.94
CA ASP A 97 6.83 -11.41 -5.12
C ASP A 97 7.06 -9.91 -4.99
N GLY A 98 7.91 -9.47 -4.03
CA GLY A 98 8.32 -8.08 -3.90
C GLY A 98 9.01 -7.56 -5.15
N ALA A 99 10.02 -8.28 -5.66
CA ALA A 99 10.71 -7.91 -6.89
C ALA A 99 9.74 -7.85 -8.09
N ARG A 100 8.83 -8.83 -8.19
CA ARG A 100 7.78 -8.83 -9.22
C ARG A 100 6.86 -7.62 -9.10
N ALA A 101 6.48 -7.23 -7.89
CA ALA A 101 5.63 -6.07 -7.66
C ALA A 101 6.27 -4.76 -8.14
N PHE A 102 7.59 -4.61 -7.99
CA PHE A 102 8.33 -3.44 -8.48
C PHE A 102 8.57 -3.44 -9.99
N PHE A 103 8.87 -4.60 -10.59
CA PHE A 103 9.44 -4.66 -11.94
C PHE A 103 8.53 -5.27 -13.00
N ARG A 104 7.42 -5.93 -12.65
CA ARG A 104 6.54 -6.58 -13.64
C ARG A 104 5.67 -5.54 -14.36
N PRO A 105 5.76 -5.44 -15.70
CA PRO A 105 4.88 -4.57 -16.48
C PRO A 105 3.41 -4.96 -16.27
N GLY A 106 2.55 -3.97 -16.00
CA GLY A 106 1.11 -4.19 -15.84
C GLY A 106 0.75 -5.10 -14.66
N ASN A 107 1.51 -5.06 -13.56
CA ASN A 107 1.21 -5.88 -12.40
C ASN A 107 -0.23 -5.62 -11.90
N PRO A 108 -1.10 -6.64 -11.82
CA PRO A 108 -2.48 -6.46 -11.38
C PRO A 108 -2.49 -6.22 -9.87
N SER A 109 -2.30 -4.97 -9.47
CA SER A 109 -2.53 -4.55 -8.11
C SER A 109 -4.01 -4.73 -7.78
N VAL A 110 -4.31 -5.40 -6.68
CA VAL A 110 -5.65 -5.49 -6.12
C VAL A 110 -5.79 -4.50 -4.97
N VAL A 111 -7.03 -4.11 -4.72
CA VAL A 111 -7.43 -3.43 -3.48
C VAL A 111 -8.01 -4.48 -2.56
N MET A 112 -7.44 -4.62 -1.36
CA MET A 112 -7.92 -5.51 -0.32
C MET A 112 -8.70 -4.70 0.71
N LEU A 113 -9.84 -5.23 1.15
CA LEU A 113 -10.68 -4.64 2.18
C LEU A 113 -10.77 -5.61 3.35
N ASP A 114 -10.45 -5.14 4.55
CA ASP A 114 -10.52 -5.91 5.79
C ASP A 114 -11.37 -5.15 6.82
N PRO A 115 -12.45 -5.75 7.38
CA PRO A 115 -13.38 -5.09 8.30
C PRO A 115 -12.90 -4.94 9.76
#